data_AF-A0A1M6BJ16-F1
#
_entry.id   AF-A0A1M6BJ16-F1
#
_cell.length_a   1.000
_cell.length_b   1.000
_cell.length_c   1.000
_cell.angle_alpha   90.00
_cell.angle_beta   90.00
_cell.angle_gamma   90.00
#
_symmetry.space_group_name_H-M   'P 1'
#
loop_
_entity.id
_entity.type
_entity.pdbx_description
1 polymer ?
#
loop_
_entity_poly.entity_id
_entity_poly.type
_entity_poly.pdbx_seq_one_letter_code
_entity_poly.pdbx_strand_id
1 'polypeptide(L)'
;MFDQSRGVLFPSRLPAFHRFAPPKAVEELVQWFWIPEWDLEPGVVSRQTVVSYPALNLVIEPRGVSLVGATTRMSERKLRGSGWAVGALLRPAAVRTLTSNPSSLVDTEQPLDAPALHAQVVAAMGSASERHEKAVDAFTRWLSARACESRPLLGTRTRCRKC
;
A
#
# COMPACT_ATOMS: atom_id res chain seq x y z
N MET A 1 -20.13 20.75 10.23
CA MET A 1 -20.48 20.06 8.98
C MET A 1 -19.69 20.71 7.86
N PHE A 2 -18.47 20.25 7.60
CA PHE A 2 -17.64 20.77 6.51
C PHE A 2 -18.04 20.02 5.24
N ASP A 3 -18.65 20.75 4.33
CA ASP A 3 -18.98 20.26 2.99
C ASP A 3 -17.70 20.30 2.13
N GLN A 4 -17.10 19.13 1.94
CA GLN A 4 -15.86 18.95 1.17
C GLN A 4 -16.05 19.13 -0.35
N SER A 5 -17.27 19.42 -0.81
CA SER A 5 -17.61 19.45 -2.25
C SER A 5 -17.62 20.84 -2.88
N ARG A 6 -17.43 21.92 -2.11
CA ARG A 6 -17.41 23.28 -2.68
C ARG A 6 -16.10 23.56 -3.42
N GLY A 7 -16.16 23.64 -4.75
CA GLY A 7 -15.05 24.03 -5.63
C GLY A 7 -14.59 22.93 -6.59
N VAL A 8 -15.15 21.72 -6.50
CA VAL A 8 -14.79 20.62 -7.41
C VAL A 8 -15.81 20.56 -8.54
N LEU A 9 -15.37 20.94 -9.75
CA LEU A 9 -16.24 20.97 -10.93
C LEU A 9 -16.75 19.58 -11.37
N PHE A 10 -16.16 18.47 -10.90
CA PHE A 10 -16.63 17.10 -11.19
C PHE A 10 -16.30 16.10 -10.06
N PRO A 11 -17.14 15.99 -9.01
CA PRO A 11 -16.87 15.14 -7.86
C PRO A 11 -16.85 13.63 -8.17
N SER A 12 -17.56 13.17 -9.22
CA SER A 12 -17.56 11.78 -9.68
C SER A 12 -16.32 11.39 -10.51
N ARG A 13 -15.39 12.32 -10.76
CA ARG A 13 -14.17 12.12 -11.58
C ARG A 13 -12.88 12.29 -10.79
N LEU A 14 -12.98 12.48 -9.47
CA LEU A 14 -11.82 12.45 -8.60
C LEU A 14 -11.40 10.99 -8.38
N PRO A 15 -10.09 10.70 -8.30
CA PRO A 15 -9.63 9.42 -7.81
C PRO A 15 -10.31 9.10 -6.48
N ALA A 16 -11.05 7.99 -6.43
CA ALA A 16 -11.63 7.51 -5.19
C ALA A 16 -10.47 7.13 -4.27
N PHE A 17 -10.45 7.63 -3.04
CA PHE A 17 -9.36 7.39 -2.11
C PHE A 17 -9.90 6.80 -0.82
N HIS A 18 -9.69 5.50 -0.64
CA HIS A 18 -10.13 4.78 0.54
C HIS A 18 -8.96 4.62 1.52
N ARG A 19 -9.23 4.76 2.82
CA ARG A 19 -8.27 4.43 3.89
C ARG A 19 -8.88 3.38 4.79
N PHE A 20 -8.08 2.37 5.13
CA PHE A 20 -8.47 1.29 6.03
C PHE A 20 -7.53 1.26 7.23
N ALA A 21 -8.11 1.12 8.42
CA ALA A 21 -7.34 0.81 9.62
C ALA A 21 -6.65 -0.55 9.45
N PRO A 22 -5.45 -0.74 10.01
CA PRO A 22 -4.77 -2.02 9.90
C PRO A 22 -5.50 -3.08 10.72
N PRO A 23 -5.72 -4.29 10.18
CA PRO A 23 -6.19 -5.41 10.98
C PRO A 23 -5.22 -5.72 12.13
N LYS A 24 -5.74 -6.24 13.25
CA LYS A 24 -4.96 -6.53 14.47
C LYS A 24 -3.69 -7.35 14.23
N ALA A 25 -3.72 -8.27 13.28
CA ALA A 25 -2.58 -9.13 12.94
C ALA A 25 -1.33 -8.37 12.42
N VAL A 26 -1.49 -7.11 11.96
CA VAL A 26 -0.43 -6.27 11.40
C VAL A 26 -0.40 -4.85 11.97
N GLU A 27 -1.11 -4.59 13.07
CA GLU A 27 -1.23 -3.23 13.63
C GLU A 27 0.12 -2.62 14.07
N GLU A 28 1.07 -3.48 14.47
CA GLU A 28 2.44 -3.11 14.83
C GLU A 28 3.33 -2.85 13.60
N LEU A 29 2.90 -3.31 12.42
CA LEU A 29 3.67 -3.22 11.17
C LEU A 29 3.15 -2.12 10.25
N VAL A 30 1.85 -1.87 10.27
CA VAL A 30 1.16 -0.97 9.34
C VAL A 30 0.46 0.13 10.13
N GLN A 31 0.56 1.37 9.65
CA GLN A 31 -0.15 2.49 10.23
C GLN A 31 -1.58 2.59 9.67
N TRP A 32 -1.72 2.48 8.35
CA TRP A 32 -2.99 2.31 7.64
C TRP A 32 -2.74 1.78 6.22
N PHE A 33 -3.79 1.27 5.61
CA PHE A 33 -3.85 0.99 4.18
C PHE A 33 -4.52 2.15 3.45
N TRP A 34 -4.14 2.34 2.19
CA TRP A 34 -4.72 3.33 1.30
C TRP A 34 -4.95 2.73 -0.08
N ILE A 35 -6.07 3.09 -0.71
CA ILE A 35 -6.46 2.55 -2.02
C ILE A 35 -7.03 3.68 -2.90
N PRO A 36 -6.20 4.29 -3.76
CA PRO A 36 -6.67 5.14 -4.84
C PRO A 36 -7.18 4.27 -5.99
N GLU A 37 -8.28 4.69 -6.58
CA GLU A 37 -8.77 4.20 -7.87
C GLU A 37 -9.12 5.38 -8.74
N TRP A 38 -8.83 5.28 -10.03
CA TRP A 38 -9.13 6.35 -10.98
C TRP A 38 -9.62 5.78 -12.29
N ASP A 39 -10.47 6.56 -12.95
CA ASP A 39 -10.92 6.35 -14.31
C ASP A 39 -10.98 7.72 -14.98
N LEU A 40 -9.95 8.04 -15.75
CA LEU A 40 -9.74 9.34 -16.38
C LEU A 40 -10.02 9.24 -17.88
N GLU A 41 -10.75 10.22 -18.40
CA GLU A 41 -11.03 10.35 -19.82
C GLU A 41 -9.75 10.34 -20.68
N PRO A 42 -9.84 9.85 -21.93
CA PRO A 42 -8.74 9.92 -22.88
C PRO A 42 -8.18 11.35 -22.99
N GLY A 43 -6.87 11.50 -22.83
CA GLY A 43 -6.19 12.79 -22.89
C GLY A 43 -6.15 13.57 -21.57
N VAL A 44 -6.94 13.18 -20.55
CA VAL A 44 -6.87 13.78 -19.21
C VAL A 44 -5.67 13.22 -18.44
N VAL A 45 -4.96 14.12 -17.74
CA VAL A 45 -3.86 13.76 -16.84
C VAL A 45 -4.14 14.36 -15.48
N SER A 46 -4.28 13.50 -14.47
CA SER A 46 -4.34 13.96 -13.09
C SER A 46 -2.93 14.04 -12.52
N ARG A 47 -2.53 15.21 -12.05
CA ARG A 47 -1.25 15.44 -11.35
C ARG A 47 -1.52 15.40 -9.86
N GLN A 48 -1.09 14.33 -9.22
CA GLN A 48 -1.17 14.21 -7.76
C GLN A 48 0.14 14.65 -7.16
N THR A 49 0.07 15.70 -6.35
CA THR A 49 1.18 16.14 -5.50
C THR A 49 1.33 15.17 -4.35
N VAL A 50 2.43 14.43 -4.33
CA VAL A 50 2.84 13.60 -3.21
C VAL A 50 3.75 14.43 -2.32
N VAL A 51 3.23 14.81 -1.17
CA VAL A 51 3.96 15.58 -0.15
C VAL A 51 4.96 14.66 0.55
N SER A 52 6.11 15.23 0.93
CA SER A 52 7.14 14.56 1.73
C SER A 52 6.52 13.89 2.96
N TYR A 53 6.69 12.57 3.08
CA TYR A 53 6.23 11.81 4.24
C TYR A 53 7.33 10.84 4.69
N PRO A 54 7.78 10.90 5.96
CA PRO A 54 8.93 10.15 6.44
C PRO A 54 8.58 8.70 6.78
N ALA A 55 7.99 7.97 5.84
CA ALA A 55 7.69 6.55 6.02
C ALA A 55 7.85 5.78 4.70
N LEU A 56 8.12 4.49 4.87
CA LEU A 56 8.17 3.52 3.78
C LEU A 56 6.75 3.09 3.43
N ASN A 57 6.44 3.02 2.14
CA ASN A 57 5.21 2.44 1.63
C ASN A 57 5.54 1.15 0.88
N LEU A 58 4.76 0.10 1.12
CA LEU A 58 4.70 -1.06 0.24
C LEU A 58 3.47 -0.90 -0.65
N VAL A 59 3.68 -0.82 -1.95
CA VAL A 59 2.65 -0.46 -2.92
C VAL A 59 2.49 -1.58 -3.94
N ILE A 60 1.24 -1.95 -4.21
CA ILE A 60 0.87 -2.89 -5.26
C ILE A 60 0.07 -2.14 -6.31
N GLU A 61 0.48 -2.31 -7.56
CA GLU A 61 -0.18 -1.80 -8.75
C GLU A 61 -0.38 -2.97 -9.73
N PRO A 62 -1.23 -2.84 -10.76
CA PRO A 62 -1.39 -3.89 -11.77
C PRO A 62 -0.08 -4.39 -12.37
N ARG A 63 0.95 -3.54 -12.42
CA ARG A 63 2.26 -3.83 -13.02
C ARG A 63 3.28 -4.46 -12.07
N GLY A 64 3.04 -4.44 -10.75
CA GLY A 64 3.99 -5.04 -9.81
C GLY A 64 3.84 -4.56 -8.38
N VAL A 65 4.88 -4.85 -7.61
CA VAL A 65 5.00 -4.52 -6.19
C VAL A 65 6.27 -3.70 -6.00
N SER A 66 6.18 -2.61 -5.26
CA SER A 66 7.33 -1.75 -4.99
C SER A 66 7.38 -1.25 -3.55
N LEU A 67 8.62 -1.06 -3.08
CA LEU A 67 8.91 -0.32 -1.86
C LEU A 67 9.22 1.12 -2.25
N VAL A 68 8.36 2.04 -1.81
CA VAL A 68 8.52 3.48 -2.01
C VAL A 68 9.01 4.07 -0.69
N GLY A 69 10.27 4.49 -0.66
CA GLY A 69 10.86 4.99 0.57
C GLY A 69 10.37 6.37 0.97
N ALA A 70 10.87 6.80 2.13
CA ALA A 70 10.58 8.12 2.67
C ALA A 70 10.95 9.20 1.65
N THR A 71 10.01 10.10 1.39
CA THR A 71 10.22 11.23 0.49
C THR A 71 10.63 12.44 1.31
N THR A 72 11.77 13.05 0.96
CA THR A 72 12.21 14.34 1.50
C THR A 72 11.76 15.49 0.61
N ARG A 73 11.42 15.20 -0.65
CA ARG A 73 10.99 16.16 -1.65
C ARG A 73 9.54 15.92 -2.06
N MET A 74 8.86 17.01 -2.38
CA MET A 74 7.57 16.94 -3.04
C MET A 74 7.76 16.37 -4.46
N SER A 75 6.93 15.39 -4.83
CA SER A 75 6.96 14.79 -6.16
C SER A 75 5.57 14.80 -6.78
N GLU A 76 5.50 14.75 -8.11
CA GLU A 76 4.24 14.62 -8.83
C GLU A 76 4.11 13.21 -9.41
N ARG A 77 3.01 12.52 -9.09
CA ARG A 77 2.58 11.34 -9.86
C ARG A 77 1.54 11.76 -10.89
N LYS A 78 1.77 11.36 -12.15
CA LYS A 78 0.85 11.59 -13.27
C LYS A 78 0.02 10.34 -13.49
N LEU A 79 -1.29 10.43 -13.21
CA LEU A 79 -2.25 9.38 -13.49
C LEU A 79 -2.89 9.61 -14.87
N ARG A 80 -3.09 8.54 -15.62
CA ARG A 80 -3.71 8.53 -16.96
C ARG A 80 -4.59 7.29 -17.11
N GLY A 81 -5.61 7.38 -17.96
CA GLY A 81 -6.54 6.29 -18.21
C GLY A 81 -7.21 5.82 -16.92
N SER A 82 -7.36 4.51 -16.75
CA SER A 82 -7.87 3.90 -15.53
C SER A 82 -6.81 3.10 -14.79
N GLY A 83 -7.00 2.93 -13.47
CA GLY A 83 -6.10 2.14 -12.65
C GLY A 83 -6.39 2.25 -11.16
N TRP A 84 -5.59 1.54 -10.39
CA TRP A 84 -5.66 1.50 -8.94
C TRP A 84 -4.28 1.22 -8.35
N ALA A 85 -4.12 1.53 -7.07
CA ALA A 85 -3.01 1.06 -6.26
C ALA A 85 -3.52 0.64 -4.88
N VAL A 86 -2.87 -0.34 -4.25
CA VAL A 86 -3.10 -0.72 -2.86
C VAL A 86 -1.80 -0.53 -2.11
N GLY A 87 -1.77 0.43 -1.19
CA GLY A 87 -0.58 0.76 -0.41
C GLY A 87 -0.77 0.51 1.08
N ALA A 88 0.30 0.04 1.72
CA ALA A 88 0.42 0.01 3.16
C ALA A 88 1.47 1.03 3.60
N LEU A 89 1.05 1.98 4.44
CA LEU A 89 1.99 2.87 5.10
C LEU A 89 2.61 2.14 6.29
N LEU A 90 3.93 1.92 6.24
CA LEU A 90 4.59 1.05 7.19
C LEU A 90 5.05 1.82 8.42
N ARG A 91 4.94 1.17 9.58
CA ARG A 91 5.59 1.59 10.81
C ARG A 91 7.09 1.27 10.74
N PRO A 92 7.96 2.01 11.44
CA PRO A 92 9.40 1.73 11.47
C PRO A 92 9.75 0.27 11.83
N ALA A 93 8.95 -0.38 12.68
CA ALA A 93 9.15 -1.79 13.07
C ALA A 93 9.07 -2.77 11.89
N ALA A 94 8.29 -2.47 10.85
CA ALA A 94 8.15 -3.33 9.67
C ALA A 94 9.32 -3.18 8.67
N VAL A 95 10.08 -2.09 8.74
CA VAL A 95 11.07 -1.77 7.71
C VAL A 95 12.14 -2.86 7.58
N ARG A 96 12.61 -3.40 8.71
CA ARG A 96 13.65 -4.44 8.74
C ARG A 96 13.19 -5.80 8.22
N THR A 97 11.89 -6.05 8.13
CA THR A 97 11.35 -7.29 7.55
C THR A 97 11.34 -7.24 6.01
N LEU A 98 11.46 -6.04 5.43
CA LEU A 98 11.36 -5.80 3.99
C LEU A 98 12.70 -5.43 3.35
N THR A 99 13.55 -4.68 4.06
CA THR A 99 14.87 -4.29 3.57
C THR A 99 15.91 -4.28 4.68
N SER A 100 17.15 -4.65 4.35
CA SER A 100 18.32 -4.50 5.21
C SER A 100 18.95 -3.10 5.13
N ASN A 101 18.63 -2.33 4.09
CA ASN A 101 19.16 -1.00 3.84
C ASN A 101 18.03 0.02 3.59
N PRO A 102 17.37 0.54 4.64
CA PRO A 102 16.27 1.47 4.46
C PRO A 102 16.69 2.86 4.00
N SER A 103 17.93 3.28 4.27
CA SER A 103 18.43 4.58 3.84
C SER A 103 18.63 4.65 2.32
N SER A 104 18.92 3.53 1.66
CA SER A 104 18.99 3.50 0.19
C SER A 104 17.63 3.69 -0.50
N LEU A 105 16.52 3.64 0.26
CA LEU A 105 15.17 3.86 -0.27
C LEU A 105 14.73 5.33 -0.17
N VAL A 106 15.48 6.19 0.51
CA VAL A 106 15.10 7.62 0.63
C VAL A 106 15.03 8.24 -0.77
N ASP A 107 13.93 8.96 -1.05
CA ASP A 107 13.61 9.55 -2.35
C ASP A 107 13.67 8.59 -3.55
N THR A 108 13.55 7.28 -3.30
CA THR A 108 13.59 6.26 -4.36
C THR A 108 12.48 5.22 -4.21
N GLU A 109 12.22 4.55 -5.31
CA GLU A 109 11.30 3.41 -5.41
C GLU A 109 12.09 2.21 -5.92
N GLN A 110 11.91 1.06 -5.28
CA GLN A 110 12.55 -0.19 -5.68
C GLN A 110 11.51 -1.30 -5.85
N PRO A 111 11.57 -2.09 -6.94
CA PRO A 111 10.74 -3.28 -7.08
C PRO A 111 10.98 -4.25 -5.92
N LEU A 112 9.90 -4.88 -5.45
CA LEU A 112 9.96 -5.98 -4.49
C LEU A 112 9.39 -7.23 -5.15
N ASP A 113 10.16 -8.31 -5.14
CA ASP A 113 9.71 -9.59 -5.67
C ASP A 113 8.73 -10.27 -4.70
N ALA A 114 7.43 -10.15 -4.99
CA ALA A 114 6.34 -10.71 -4.19
C ALA A 114 5.16 -11.18 -5.08
N PRO A 115 5.38 -12.13 -6.01
CA PRO A 115 4.40 -12.49 -7.04
C PRO A 115 3.11 -13.09 -6.48
N ALA A 116 3.19 -13.83 -5.38
CA ALA A 116 2.01 -14.38 -4.72
C ALA A 116 1.11 -13.30 -4.11
N LEU A 117 1.72 -12.26 -3.48
CA LEU A 117 0.99 -11.10 -2.99
C LEU A 117 0.36 -10.33 -4.15
N HIS A 118 1.15 -10.06 -5.19
CA HIS A 118 0.70 -9.35 -6.39
C HIS A 118 -0.53 -10.01 -7.00
N ALA A 119 -0.46 -11.32 -7.27
CA ALA A 119 -1.56 -12.07 -7.88
C ALA A 119 -2.84 -12.03 -7.02
N GLN A 120 -2.71 -12.19 -5.70
CA GLN A 120 -3.86 -12.15 -4.79
C GLN A 120 -4.53 -10.77 -4.74
N VAL A 121 -3.74 -9.69 -4.69
CA VAL A 121 -4.28 -8.33 -4.67
C VAL A 121 -4.89 -7.95 -6.01
N VAL A 122 -4.27 -8.33 -7.13
CA VAL A 122 -4.83 -8.11 -8.48
C VAL A 122 -6.16 -8.85 -8.63
N ALA A 123 -6.23 -10.11 -8.21
CA ALA A 123 -7.47 -10.87 -8.23
C ALA A 123 -8.56 -10.25 -7.35
N ALA A 124 -8.20 -9.76 -6.15
CA ALA A 124 -9.12 -9.08 -5.24
C ALA A 124 -9.68 -7.79 -5.86
N MET A 125 -8.81 -6.93 -6.41
CA MET A 125 -9.20 -5.66 -7.04
C MET A 125 -10.00 -5.84 -8.33
N GLY A 126 -9.87 -6.99 -9.00
CA GLY A 126 -10.72 -7.38 -10.13
C GLY A 126 -12.10 -7.93 -9.76
N SER A 127 -12.40 -8.13 -8.47
CA SER A 127 -13.68 -8.66 -8.01
C SER A 127 -14.76 -7.57 -7.90
N ALA A 128 -16.03 -7.97 -8.06
CA ALA A 128 -17.17 -7.05 -8.07
C ALA A 128 -17.63 -6.61 -6.66
N SER A 129 -17.25 -7.33 -5.60
CA SER A 129 -17.74 -7.07 -4.24
C SER A 129 -16.64 -7.26 -3.21
N GLU A 130 -16.57 -6.34 -2.25
CA GLU A 130 -15.60 -6.34 -1.13
C GLU A 130 -14.15 -6.34 -1.62
N ARG A 131 -13.89 -5.77 -2.80
CA ARG A 131 -12.59 -5.81 -3.45
C ARG A 131 -11.49 -5.18 -2.60
N HIS A 132 -11.83 -4.10 -1.89
CA HIS A 132 -10.91 -3.37 -1.03
C HIS A 132 -10.57 -4.17 0.23
N GLU A 133 -11.57 -4.72 0.89
CA GLU A 133 -11.41 -5.58 2.07
C GLU A 133 -10.58 -6.82 1.73
N LYS A 134 -10.90 -7.49 0.62
CA LYS A 134 -10.15 -8.67 0.13
C LYS A 134 -8.69 -8.33 -0.21
N ALA A 135 -8.44 -7.15 -0.77
CA ALA A 135 -7.08 -6.68 -1.05
C ALA A 135 -6.31 -6.42 0.25
N VAL A 136 -6.93 -5.73 1.22
CA VAL A 136 -6.34 -5.52 2.55
C VAL A 136 -6.06 -6.84 3.25
N ASP A 137 -6.98 -7.81 3.20
CA ASP A 137 -6.80 -9.13 3.80
C ASP A 137 -5.64 -9.91 3.16
N ALA A 138 -5.52 -9.90 1.83
CA ALA A 138 -4.40 -10.53 1.14
C ALA A 138 -3.06 -9.90 1.56
N PHE A 139 -3.02 -8.57 1.64
CA PHE A 139 -1.86 -7.81 2.08
C PHE A 139 -1.49 -8.15 3.54
N THR A 140 -2.48 -8.14 4.43
CA THR A 140 -2.32 -8.48 5.84
C THR A 140 -1.76 -9.89 6.02
N ARG A 141 -2.32 -10.90 5.34
CA ARG A 141 -1.82 -12.29 5.43
C ARG A 141 -0.36 -12.38 5.01
N TRP A 142 0.02 -11.72 3.93
CA TRP A 142 1.39 -11.74 3.44
C TRP A 142 2.37 -11.05 4.42
N LEU A 143 2.01 -9.88 4.94
CA LEU A 143 2.83 -9.16 5.92
C LEU A 143 3.01 -9.95 7.21
N SER A 144 1.94 -10.58 7.73
CA SER A 144 2.03 -11.42 8.93
C SER A 144 2.93 -12.63 8.71
N ALA A 145 2.84 -13.30 7.56
CA ALA A 145 3.70 -14.44 7.22
C ALA A 145 5.18 -14.01 7.15
N ARG A 146 5.46 -12.92 6.44
CA ARG A 146 6.83 -12.39 6.31
C ARG A 146 7.43 -11.93 7.64
N ALA A 147 6.63 -11.30 8.50
CA ALA A 147 7.08 -10.91 9.84
C ALA A 147 7.46 -12.13 10.69
N CYS A 148 6.72 -13.25 10.56
CA CYS A 148 7.04 -14.51 11.23
C CYS A 148 8.40 -15.07 10.77
N GLU A 149 8.69 -15.04 9.47
CA GLU A 149 9.97 -15.50 8.90
C GLU A 149 11.16 -14.64 9.32
N SER A 150 10.96 -13.32 9.38
CA SER A 150 12.04 -12.35 9.67
C SER A 150 12.44 -12.26 11.14
N ARG A 151 11.63 -12.81 12.05
CA ARG A 151 11.91 -12.79 13.49
C ARG A 151 12.93 -13.89 13.79
N PRO A 152 14.19 -13.57 14.13
CA PRO A 152 15.16 -14.60 14.47
C PRO A 152 14.63 -15.37 15.69
N LEU A 153 14.80 -16.69 15.65
CA LEU A 153 14.49 -17.60 16.75
C LEU A 153 15.38 -17.26 17.96
N LEU A 154 15.06 -16.19 18.70
CA LEU A 154 15.53 -16.07 20.07
C LEU A 154 14.91 -17.25 20.82
N GLY A 155 15.79 -18.15 21.26
CA GLY A 155 15.42 -19.43 21.83
C GLY A 155 14.36 -19.31 22.92
N THR A 156 13.18 -19.85 22.63
CA THR A 156 12.49 -20.79 23.50
C THR A 156 11.40 -21.46 22.69
N ARG A 157 11.44 -22.79 22.64
CA ARG A 157 10.38 -23.61 22.04
C ARG A 157 9.06 -23.33 22.76
N THR A 158 8.19 -22.54 22.16
CA THR A 158 6.76 -22.63 22.46
C THR A 158 5.98 -22.63 21.15
N ARG A 159 5.54 -23.84 20.82
CA ARG A 159 4.67 -24.27 19.72
C ARG A 159 3.96 -23.17 18.96
N CYS A 160 4.21 -23.16 17.66
CA CYS A 160 3.17 -23.00 16.66
C CYS A 160 1.97 -23.89 17.04
N ARG A 161 0.88 -23.28 17.52
CA ARG A 161 -0.47 -23.85 17.42
C ARG A 161 -1.13 -23.05 16.30
N LYS A 162 -1.24 -23.65 15.11
CA LYS A 162 -2.48 -24.23 14.52
C LYS A 162 -3.63 -23.22 14.51
N CYS A 163 -4.43 -23.05 13.47
CA CYS A 163 -4.56 -23.54 12.10
C CYS A 163 -5.63 -22.61 11.50
#